data_AF-A0A3D4UHJ3-F1
#
_entry.id   AF-A0A3D4UHJ3-F1
#
_cell.length_a   1.000
_cell.length_b   1.000
_cell.length_c   1.000
_cell.angle_alpha   90.00
_cell.angle_beta   90.00
_cell.angle_gamma   90.00
#
_symmetry.space_group_name_H-M   'P 1'
#
loop_
_entity.id
_entity.type
_entity.pdbx_description
1 polymer ?
#
loop_
_entity_poly.entity_id
_entity_poly.type
_entity_poly.pdbx_seq_one_letter_code
_entity_poly.pdbx_strand_id
1 'polypeptide(L)'
;MSQTEKVCVLCSQSCAGQPRIKDAKGNYAHKACAEQQQNAEQAEPVENDALYADEGLDDGFGDGMDDLWDEIEPAEAEVGGAASACPGCGTRMEPGVLVCMSCGYNTQSGKALKTKKRDAKTKSGGSKAASVGVAAGGLALKPILPVLGAVIGGLIGAGVWAFISYQFNIEIGWIAIGVGALCGLGAAIGAGGEGGAITGGMAALVAMGAISMGKYAAVTWQVDDYLGDEYFTPLTLDEIDDELTLTYLADDICTDYINAGETIEWPDPEIYLRSAMWPDDYPQDIIDETWDIWDDMGFTEKMNTRRAIADEWDMSSSDVEDDWVMEEIAYGICLDRIAVDTTIEWDNPLLPFDVSMWPEDYPESIRTQTNERWDAMGSQGQHTFRLGVMDRVNEQRSLSSEFGQEVIKAGFIDSFMHPLDLVFMLLAVMAAFGIASNEA
;
A
#
# COMPACT_ATOMS: atom_id res chain seq x y z
N MET A 1 -14.19 1.82 -55.18
CA MET A 1 -13.84 0.68 -54.31
C MET A 1 -12.57 1.07 -53.56
N SER A 2 -12.70 1.42 -52.28
CA SER A 2 -11.55 1.70 -51.42
C SER A 2 -10.79 0.38 -51.24
N GLN A 3 -9.53 0.30 -51.67
CA GLN A 3 -8.70 -0.86 -51.34
C GLN A 3 -8.34 -0.73 -49.87
N THR A 4 -8.87 -1.61 -49.03
CA THR A 4 -8.52 -1.70 -47.62
C THR A 4 -7.01 -1.87 -47.50
N GLU A 5 -6.38 -0.92 -46.80
CA GLU A 5 -4.94 -0.91 -46.58
C GLU A 5 -4.54 -2.16 -45.79
N LYS A 6 -3.51 -2.86 -46.27
CA LYS A 6 -3.05 -4.13 -45.67
C LYS A 6 -2.12 -3.80 -44.52
N VAL A 7 -2.46 -4.26 -43.32
CA VAL A 7 -1.70 -4.01 -42.09
C VAL A 7 -0.90 -5.25 -41.68
N CYS A 8 0.30 -5.05 -41.15
CA CYS A 8 1.15 -6.11 -40.62
C CYS A 8 0.59 -6.64 -39.30
N VAL A 9 0.36 -7.95 -39.20
CA VAL A 9 -0.20 -8.57 -37.98
C VAL A 9 0.75 -8.59 -36.78
N LEU A 10 2.05 -8.38 -36.99
CA LEU A 10 3.06 -8.43 -35.91
C LEU A 10 3.35 -7.07 -35.28
N CYS A 11 3.17 -5.97 -36.03
CA CYS A 11 3.51 -4.61 -35.55
C CYS A 11 2.43 -3.56 -35.82
N SER A 12 1.28 -3.95 -36.38
CA SER A 12 0.13 -3.08 -36.69
C SER A 12 0.43 -1.90 -37.63
N GLN A 13 1.55 -1.91 -38.36
CA GLN A 13 1.90 -0.88 -39.35
C GLN A 13 1.51 -1.29 -40.78
N SER A 14 1.30 -0.30 -41.65
CA SER A 14 0.96 -0.54 -43.07
C SER A 14 2.03 -1.34 -43.81
N CYS A 15 1.59 -2.35 -44.57
CA CYS A 15 2.44 -3.11 -45.49
C CYS A 15 2.60 -2.43 -46.87
N ALA A 16 2.14 -1.19 -47.03
CA ALA A 16 2.35 -0.43 -48.26
C ALA A 16 3.84 -0.08 -48.43
N GLY A 17 4.41 -0.41 -49.60
CA GLY A 17 5.80 -0.07 -49.92
C GLY A 17 6.88 -0.93 -49.23
N GLN A 18 6.51 -1.92 -48.42
CA GLN A 18 7.46 -2.78 -47.69
C GLN A 18 7.39 -4.25 -48.18
N PRO A 19 8.51 -5.02 -48.13
CA PRO A 19 8.48 -6.46 -48.35
C PRO A 19 7.54 -7.14 -47.35
N ARG A 20 6.60 -7.94 -47.85
CA ARG A 20 5.57 -8.58 -47.02
C ARG A 20 5.45 -10.06 -47.36
N ILE A 21 5.13 -10.86 -46.34
CA ILE A 21 4.79 -12.27 -46.45
C ILE A 21 3.29 -12.41 -46.16
N LYS A 22 2.62 -13.34 -46.83
CA LYS A 22 1.22 -13.66 -46.59
C LYS A 22 1.15 -15.06 -45.98
N ASP A 23 0.49 -15.18 -44.83
CA ASP A 23 0.30 -16.50 -44.20
C ASP A 23 -0.80 -17.32 -44.91
N ALA A 24 -1.01 -18.56 -44.46
CA ALA A 24 -2.05 -19.43 -45.01
C ALA A 24 -3.48 -18.91 -44.76
N LYS A 25 -3.69 -18.10 -43.72
CA LYS A 25 -4.98 -17.48 -43.35
C LYS A 25 -5.25 -16.20 -44.15
N GLY A 26 -4.25 -15.72 -44.89
CA GLY A 26 -4.30 -14.58 -45.76
C GLY A 26 -3.96 -13.24 -45.11
N ASN A 27 -3.43 -13.27 -43.90
CA ASN A 27 -2.89 -12.12 -43.20
C ASN A 27 -1.54 -11.70 -43.80
N TYR A 28 -1.19 -10.43 -43.65
CA TYR A 28 0.09 -9.89 -44.12
C TYR A 28 0.98 -9.58 -42.91
N ALA A 29 2.28 -9.87 -43.03
CA ALA A 29 3.31 -9.41 -42.11
C ALA A 29 4.48 -8.81 -42.90
N HIS A 30 5.18 -7.82 -42.36
CA HIS A 30 6.45 -7.39 -42.92
C HIS A 30 7.45 -8.54 -42.86
N LYS A 31 8.26 -8.69 -43.91
CA LYS A 31 9.29 -9.74 -43.97
C LYS A 31 10.24 -9.67 -42.77
N ALA A 32 10.64 -8.46 -42.37
CA ALA A 32 11.52 -8.23 -41.22
C ALA A 32 10.88 -8.68 -39.90
N CYS A 33 9.59 -8.40 -39.68
CA CYS A 33 8.89 -8.83 -38.46
C CYS A 33 8.78 -10.36 -38.37
N ALA A 34 8.48 -11.03 -39.50
CA ALA A 34 8.40 -12.48 -39.55
C ALA A 34 9.76 -13.15 -39.32
N GLU A 35 10.84 -12.60 -39.91
CA GLU A 35 12.21 -13.09 -39.68
C GLU A 35 12.66 -12.87 -38.21
N GLN A 36 12.27 -11.75 -37.59
CA GLN A 36 12.58 -11.48 -36.19
C GLN A 36 11.88 -12.45 -35.24
N GLN A 37 10.60 -12.74 -35.47
CA GLN A 37 9.86 -13.73 -34.68
C GLN A 37 10.47 -15.13 -34.81
N GLN A 38 10.81 -15.55 -36.04
CA GLN A 38 11.44 -16.84 -36.28
C GLN A 38 12.81 -16.97 -35.60
N ASN A 39 13.60 -15.88 -35.54
CA ASN A 39 14.87 -15.86 -34.83
C ASN A 39 14.68 -15.90 -33.30
N ALA A 40 13.60 -15.32 -32.78
CA ALA A 40 13.28 -15.38 -31.36
C ALA A 40 12.85 -16.80 -30.92
N GLU A 41 12.09 -17.50 -31.77
CA GLU A 41 11.68 -18.90 -31.53
C GLU A 41 12.86 -19.90 -31.64
N GLN A 42 13.93 -19.55 -32.36
CA GLN A 42 15.12 -20.39 -32.52
C GLN A 42 16.23 -20.13 -31.48
N ALA A 43 16.08 -19.11 -30.63
CA ALA A 43 17.02 -18.90 -29.54
C ALA A 43 16.72 -19.91 -28.43
N GLU A 44 17.56 -20.96 -28.33
CA GLU A 44 17.46 -21.93 -27.23
C GLU A 44 17.54 -21.20 -25.87
N PRO A 45 16.70 -21.57 -24.89
CA PRO A 45 16.76 -20.99 -23.56
C PRO A 45 18.14 -21.26 -22.97
N VAL A 46 18.78 -20.20 -22.50
CA VAL A 46 20.10 -20.28 -21.87
C VAL A 46 19.94 -21.03 -20.55
N GLU A 47 20.36 -22.30 -20.52
CA GLU A 47 20.57 -23.08 -19.29
C GLU A 47 21.49 -22.28 -18.36
N ASN A 48 20.94 -21.78 -17.26
CA ASN A 48 21.68 -21.03 -16.25
C ASN A 48 22.02 -21.97 -15.09
N ASP A 49 22.86 -22.96 -15.36
CA ASP A 49 23.12 -24.10 -14.46
C ASP A 49 24.48 -24.02 -13.76
N ALA A 50 24.90 -22.82 -13.34
CA ALA A 50 26.21 -22.67 -12.72
C ALA A 50 26.26 -21.51 -11.72
N LEU A 51 25.59 -21.64 -10.57
CA LEU A 51 25.85 -20.73 -9.44
C LEU A 51 25.46 -21.23 -8.03
N TYR A 52 25.50 -22.54 -7.73
CA TYR A 52 25.54 -23.00 -6.32
C TYR A 52 26.42 -24.23 -6.16
N ALA A 53 27.74 -24.02 -6.16
CA ALA A 53 28.69 -24.98 -5.63
C ALA A 53 28.87 -24.71 -4.12
N ASP A 54 28.15 -25.49 -3.33
CA ASP A 54 28.59 -26.19 -2.12
C ASP A 54 29.94 -25.73 -1.52
N GLU A 55 29.89 -24.89 -0.48
CA GLU A 55 30.88 -24.90 0.59
C GLU A 55 30.17 -25.00 1.94
N GLY A 56 30.30 -26.17 2.55
CA GLY A 56 29.64 -26.55 3.80
C GLY A 56 29.98 -25.67 5.00
N LEU A 57 28.92 -25.34 5.74
CA LEU A 57 28.98 -24.90 7.12
C LEU A 57 28.16 -25.90 7.96
N ASP A 58 28.91 -26.65 8.76
CA ASP A 58 28.46 -27.58 9.80
C ASP A 58 28.37 -26.81 11.11
N ASP A 59 27.19 -26.29 11.41
CA ASP A 59 26.82 -25.82 12.74
C ASP A 59 25.38 -26.21 13.07
N GLY A 60 25.27 -27.41 13.65
CA GLY A 60 24.03 -27.99 14.13
C GLY A 60 23.26 -27.08 15.09
N PHE A 61 22.12 -26.59 14.61
CA PHE A 61 20.97 -26.18 15.41
C PHE A 61 19.70 -26.31 14.56
N GLY A 62 18.89 -27.34 14.83
CA GLY A 62 17.44 -27.30 14.61
C GLY A 62 16.88 -27.93 13.33
N ASP A 63 16.88 -29.26 13.25
CA ASP A 63 16.02 -30.02 12.33
C ASP A 63 14.54 -29.69 12.59
N GLY A 64 13.81 -29.16 11.59
CA GLY A 64 12.35 -29.18 11.67
C GLY A 64 11.50 -28.33 10.72
N MET A 65 12.04 -27.51 9.81
CA MET A 65 11.19 -26.63 8.97
C MET A 65 11.61 -26.50 7.49
N ASP A 66 12.68 -27.17 7.04
CA ASP A 66 13.23 -26.94 5.68
C ASP A 66 12.48 -27.69 4.56
N ASP A 67 11.61 -28.64 4.88
CA ASP A 67 10.88 -29.47 3.89
C ASP A 67 9.60 -28.80 3.32
N LEU A 68 9.30 -27.54 3.67
CA LEU A 68 8.02 -26.90 3.30
C LEU A 68 8.09 -25.91 2.13
N TRP A 69 9.29 -25.61 1.60
CA TRP A 69 9.48 -24.57 0.58
C TRP A 69 10.11 -25.08 -0.74
N ASP A 70 10.43 -26.37 -0.85
CA ASP A 70 11.07 -26.96 -2.05
C ASP A 70 10.08 -27.44 -3.13
N GLU A 71 8.76 -27.22 -2.97
CA GLU A 71 7.74 -27.74 -3.90
C GLU A 71 6.78 -26.66 -4.46
N ILE A 72 7.27 -25.41 -4.59
CA ILE A 72 6.58 -24.37 -5.37
C ILE A 72 7.28 -24.23 -6.73
N GLU A 73 6.82 -25.01 -7.70
CA GLU A 73 7.13 -24.77 -9.12
C GLU A 73 6.51 -23.41 -9.53
N PRO A 74 7.29 -22.43 -9.99
CA PRO A 74 6.73 -21.18 -10.48
C PRO A 74 5.92 -21.45 -11.75
N ALA A 75 4.61 -21.23 -11.67
CA ALA A 75 3.72 -21.25 -12.83
C ALA A 75 4.25 -20.31 -13.92
N GLU A 76 4.48 -20.87 -15.10
CA GLU A 76 4.96 -20.18 -16.28
C GLU A 76 3.92 -19.15 -16.75
N ALA A 77 4.02 -17.92 -16.26
CA ALA A 77 3.33 -16.79 -16.86
C ALA A 77 4.03 -16.44 -18.18
N GLU A 78 3.38 -16.74 -19.31
CA GLU A 78 3.78 -16.29 -20.65
C GLU A 78 3.71 -14.74 -20.75
N VAL A 79 4.71 -14.04 -20.23
CA VAL A 79 4.90 -12.60 -20.46
C VAL A 79 5.88 -12.41 -21.61
N GLY A 80 5.36 -12.56 -22.83
CA GLY A 80 6.07 -12.38 -24.09
C GLY A 80 6.42 -10.91 -24.37
N GLY A 81 7.50 -10.42 -23.78
CA GLY A 81 8.11 -9.14 -24.16
C GLY A 81 9.59 -9.12 -23.80
N ALA A 82 10.47 -9.15 -24.81
CA ALA A 82 11.90 -9.00 -24.57
C ALA A 82 12.16 -7.61 -23.94
N ALA A 83 12.59 -7.61 -22.67
CA ALA A 83 12.96 -6.40 -21.95
C ALA A 83 13.98 -5.59 -22.78
N SER A 84 13.61 -4.35 -23.12
CA SER A 84 14.46 -3.48 -23.93
C SER A 84 15.34 -2.62 -23.03
N ALA A 85 16.60 -2.42 -23.38
CA ALA A 85 17.46 -1.49 -22.67
C ALA A 85 17.08 -0.04 -23.04
N CYS A 86 17.06 0.85 -22.05
CA CYS A 86 16.79 2.26 -22.24
C CYS A 86 17.82 2.87 -23.22
N PRO A 87 17.40 3.52 -24.33
CA PRO A 87 18.33 4.15 -25.26
C PRO A 87 19.12 5.33 -24.68
N GLY A 88 18.63 5.93 -23.58
CA GLY A 88 19.27 7.06 -22.91
C GLY A 88 20.45 6.66 -22.03
N CYS A 89 20.31 5.60 -21.22
CA CYS A 89 21.31 5.22 -20.21
C CYS A 89 21.70 3.73 -20.20
N GLY A 90 21.06 2.89 -21.02
CA GLY A 90 21.33 1.45 -21.09
C GLY A 90 20.68 0.60 -20.00
N THR A 91 19.98 1.20 -19.03
CA THR A 91 19.27 0.46 -17.97
C THR A 91 18.15 -0.38 -18.56
N ARG A 92 18.01 -1.63 -18.12
CA ARG A 92 16.93 -2.54 -18.52
C ARG A 92 15.56 -1.92 -18.19
N MET A 93 14.63 -1.97 -19.13
CA MET A 93 13.24 -1.54 -18.95
C MET A 93 12.30 -2.73 -19.12
N GLU A 94 11.26 -2.78 -18.30
CA GLU A 94 10.17 -3.74 -18.46
C GLU A 94 9.39 -3.48 -19.75
N PRO A 95 8.78 -4.52 -20.34
CA PRO A 95 7.91 -4.37 -21.51
C PRO A 95 6.79 -3.37 -21.23
N GLY A 96 6.53 -2.46 -22.18
CA GLY A 96 5.45 -1.46 -22.05
C GLY A 96 5.83 -0.17 -21.31
N VAL A 97 6.97 -0.10 -20.62
CA VAL A 97 7.38 1.12 -19.92
C VAL A 97 7.72 2.25 -20.92
N LEU A 98 6.99 3.37 -20.80
CA LEU A 98 7.15 4.53 -21.69
C LEU A 98 8.27 5.50 -21.27
N VAL A 99 8.69 5.48 -20.01
CA VAL A 99 9.71 6.40 -19.46
C VAL A 99 10.69 5.64 -18.60
N CYS A 100 11.98 5.76 -18.91
CA CYS A 100 13.03 5.19 -18.07
C CYS A 100 13.13 5.96 -16.74
N MET A 101 12.89 5.27 -15.63
CA MET A 101 12.98 5.85 -14.29
C MET A 101 14.41 6.26 -13.90
N SER A 102 15.43 5.69 -14.53
CA SER A 102 16.84 5.99 -14.22
C SER A 102 17.33 7.32 -14.83
N CYS A 103 16.91 7.66 -16.05
CA CYS A 103 17.39 8.86 -16.75
C CYS A 103 16.31 9.79 -17.31
N GLY A 104 15.03 9.45 -17.15
CA GLY A 104 13.90 10.22 -17.67
C GLY A 104 13.72 10.15 -19.19
N TYR A 105 14.36 9.18 -19.87
CA TYR A 105 14.20 8.99 -21.32
C TYR A 105 12.83 8.40 -21.65
N ASN A 106 12.04 9.12 -22.44
CA ASN A 106 10.73 8.67 -22.89
C ASN A 106 10.86 7.93 -24.23
N THR A 107 10.51 6.64 -24.27
CA THR A 107 10.67 5.75 -25.44
C THR A 107 9.70 6.08 -26.57
N GLN A 108 8.54 6.65 -26.26
CA GLN A 108 7.55 7.08 -27.25
C GLN A 108 8.01 8.33 -28.02
N SER A 109 8.63 9.28 -27.32
CA SER A 109 9.08 10.56 -27.88
C SER A 109 10.54 10.57 -28.34
N GLY A 110 11.33 9.57 -27.94
CA GLY A 110 12.75 9.45 -28.22
C GLY A 110 13.63 10.52 -27.55
N LYS A 111 13.13 11.18 -26.51
CA LYS A 111 13.81 12.31 -25.83
C LYS A 111 13.79 12.15 -24.31
N ALA A 112 14.85 12.61 -23.67
CA ALA A 112 14.88 12.79 -22.22
C ALA A 112 13.94 13.93 -21.81
N LEU A 113 12.99 13.63 -20.92
CA LEU A 113 12.10 14.62 -20.34
C LEU A 113 12.93 15.59 -19.49
N LYS A 114 12.91 16.87 -19.88
CA LYS A 114 13.47 17.94 -19.04
C LYS A 114 12.39 18.39 -18.10
N THR A 115 12.53 18.10 -16.82
CA THR A 115 11.74 18.75 -15.78
C THR A 115 12.10 20.24 -15.81
N LYS A 116 11.18 21.04 -16.33
CA LYS A 116 11.29 22.50 -16.22
C LYS A 116 11.00 22.80 -14.76
N LYS A 117 12.04 23.02 -13.95
CA LYS A 117 11.88 23.62 -12.62
C LYS A 117 11.13 24.93 -12.84
N ARG A 118 9.84 24.92 -12.52
CA ARG A 118 9.07 26.15 -12.39
C ARG A 118 9.64 26.77 -11.14
N ASP A 119 10.46 27.82 -11.30
CA ASP A 119 10.93 28.60 -10.17
C ASP A 119 9.71 28.95 -9.33
N ALA A 120 9.57 28.29 -8.19
CA ALA A 120 8.52 28.55 -7.24
C ALA A 120 8.79 29.96 -6.74
N LYS A 121 8.17 30.94 -7.40
CA LYS A 121 8.11 32.30 -6.92
C LYS A 121 7.21 32.22 -5.70
N THR A 122 7.82 31.96 -4.55
CA THR A 122 7.19 31.79 -3.24
C THR A 122 6.45 33.09 -2.91
N LYS A 123 5.20 33.19 -3.37
CA LYS A 123 4.20 34.00 -2.69
C LYS A 123 3.75 33.15 -1.51
N SER A 124 4.34 33.41 -0.36
CA SER A 124 3.92 32.88 0.93
C SER A 124 2.48 33.34 1.22
N GLY A 125 1.51 32.59 0.71
CA GLY A 125 0.13 32.57 1.20
C GLY A 125 0.07 31.58 2.35
N GLY A 126 -0.24 32.08 3.54
CA GLY A 126 -0.16 31.31 4.78
C GLY A 126 -1.22 30.23 4.89
N SER A 127 -0.77 28.98 4.95
CA SER A 127 -1.54 27.88 5.51
C SER A 127 -1.21 27.80 7.00
N LYS A 128 -2.22 28.02 7.83
CA LYS A 128 -2.17 27.88 9.29
C LYS A 128 -2.05 26.39 9.65
N ALA A 129 -0.86 25.81 9.52
CA ALA A 129 -0.48 24.70 10.36
C ALA A 129 -0.36 25.24 11.79
N ALA A 130 -0.83 24.49 12.79
CA ALA A 130 -0.81 24.85 14.19
C ALA A 130 0.63 25.06 14.69
N SER A 131 1.19 26.24 14.43
CA SER A 131 2.35 26.74 15.11
C SER A 131 1.94 26.96 16.57
N VAL A 132 2.46 26.14 17.47
CA VAL A 132 2.55 26.49 18.89
C VAL A 132 3.09 27.91 18.95
N GLY A 133 2.21 28.84 19.36
CA GLY A 133 2.41 30.27 19.22
C GLY A 133 3.56 30.76 20.09
N VAL A 134 4.77 30.75 19.54
CA VAL A 134 5.87 31.56 20.06
C VAL A 134 5.64 32.98 19.54
N ALA A 135 4.97 33.80 20.35
CA ALA A 135 4.72 35.20 20.06
C ALA A 135 6.04 35.90 19.67
N ALA A 136 6.10 36.34 18.42
CA ALA A 136 7.21 37.05 17.82
C ALA A 136 7.38 38.42 18.47
N GLY A 137 8.15 38.47 19.56
CA GLY A 137 8.64 39.68 20.18
C GLY A 137 10.15 39.61 20.34
N GLY A 138 10.91 39.98 19.29
CA GLY A 138 12.31 40.44 19.36
C GLY A 138 13.34 39.61 20.14
N LEU A 139 13.02 38.39 20.57
CA LEU A 139 13.93 37.49 21.25
C LEU A 139 14.81 36.84 20.18
N ALA A 140 16.11 37.10 20.29
CA ALA A 140 17.14 36.61 19.39
C ALA A 140 16.90 35.14 19.02
N LEU A 141 16.88 34.81 17.72
CA LEU A 141 16.75 33.44 17.16
C LEU A 141 17.84 32.46 17.66
N LYS A 142 18.78 32.92 18.49
CA LYS A 142 19.91 32.16 19.02
C LYS A 142 19.55 30.84 19.75
N PRO A 143 18.49 30.72 20.58
CA PRO A 143 18.19 29.49 21.29
C PRO A 143 17.46 28.44 20.41
N ILE A 144 17.01 28.79 19.20
CA ILE A 144 16.29 27.87 18.31
C ILE A 144 17.25 26.99 17.51
N LEU A 145 18.42 27.52 17.12
CA LEU A 145 19.38 26.79 16.31
C LEU A 145 19.90 25.50 16.96
N PRO A 146 20.21 25.45 18.28
CA PRO A 146 20.58 24.21 18.95
C PRO A 146 19.45 23.17 18.94
N VAL A 147 18.19 23.59 19.10
CA VAL A 147 17.03 22.67 19.04
C VAL A 147 16.91 22.07 17.65
N LEU A 148 16.99 22.88 16.60
CA LEU A 148 16.94 22.39 15.22
C LEU A 148 18.09 21.42 14.93
N GLY A 149 19.30 21.73 15.40
CA GLY A 149 20.44 20.82 15.30
C GLY A 149 20.19 19.50 16.02
N ALA A 150 19.67 19.55 17.25
CA ALA A 150 19.33 18.36 18.03
C ALA A 150 18.28 17.50 17.31
N VAL A 151 17.24 18.13 16.74
CA VAL A 151 16.17 17.42 16.00
C VAL A 151 16.73 16.71 14.78
N ILE A 152 17.61 17.36 14.01
CA ILE A 152 18.28 16.73 12.85
C ILE A 152 19.12 15.53 13.32
N GLY A 153 19.90 15.70 14.39
CA GLY A 153 20.68 14.60 14.98
C GLY A 153 19.81 13.44 15.46
N GLY A 154 18.69 13.75 16.11
CA GLY A 154 17.71 12.77 16.57
C GLY A 154 17.04 12.01 15.44
N LEU A 155 16.65 12.69 14.36
CA LEU A 155 16.07 12.06 13.16
C LEU A 155 17.06 11.11 12.48
N ILE A 156 18.33 11.50 12.36
CA ILE A 156 19.38 10.62 11.82
C ILE A 156 19.56 9.40 12.72
N GLY A 157 19.66 9.62 14.04
CA GLY A 157 19.81 8.53 15.00
C GLY A 157 18.63 7.56 14.99
N ALA A 158 17.41 8.08 14.99
CA ALA A 158 16.18 7.30 14.90
C ALA A 158 16.12 6.49 13.59
N GLY A 159 16.50 7.09 12.46
CA GLY A 159 16.55 6.39 11.17
C GLY A 159 17.58 5.25 11.14
N VAL A 160 18.76 5.44 11.73
CA VAL A 160 19.76 4.37 11.85
C VAL A 160 19.27 3.24 12.75
N TRP A 161 18.61 3.58 13.86
CA TRP A 161 18.02 2.56 14.74
C TRP A 161 16.91 1.80 14.02
N ALA A 162 15.93 2.50 13.46
CA ALA A 162 14.85 1.93 12.65
C ALA A 162 15.38 0.92 11.61
N PHE A 163 16.41 1.30 10.84
CA PHE A 163 17.03 0.43 9.85
C PHE A 163 17.65 -0.84 10.46
N ILE A 164 18.35 -0.73 11.60
CA ILE A 164 18.97 -1.89 12.28
C ILE A 164 17.88 -2.80 12.86
N SER A 165 16.87 -2.24 13.52
CA SER A 165 15.77 -2.99 14.10
C SER A 165 15.01 -3.76 13.01
N TYR A 166 14.72 -3.12 11.88
CA TYR A 166 14.04 -3.74 10.75
C TYR A 166 14.87 -4.86 10.11
N GLN A 167 16.15 -4.61 9.79
CA GLN A 167 16.94 -5.56 9.02
C GLN A 167 17.38 -6.79 9.84
N PHE A 168 17.56 -6.63 11.15
CA PHE A 168 18.16 -7.67 12.00
C PHE A 168 17.18 -8.26 13.02
N ASN A 169 16.01 -7.67 13.24
CA ASN A 169 15.08 -8.08 14.29
C ASN A 169 15.74 -8.14 15.70
N ILE A 170 16.75 -7.30 15.94
CA ILE A 170 17.45 -7.22 17.24
C ILE A 170 17.28 -5.81 17.82
N GLU A 171 16.74 -5.75 19.03
CA GLU A 171 16.70 -4.53 19.84
C GLU A 171 17.95 -4.38 20.68
N ILE A 172 18.89 -3.58 20.18
CA ILE A 172 20.15 -3.35 20.86
C ILE A 172 20.09 -2.04 21.65
N GLY A 173 19.85 -2.12 22.96
CA GLY A 173 19.68 -0.94 23.81
C GLY A 173 20.83 0.08 23.80
N TRP A 174 22.08 -0.33 23.52
CA TRP A 174 23.20 0.62 23.45
C TRP A 174 23.12 1.60 22.26
N ILE A 175 22.31 1.30 21.23
CA ILE A 175 22.06 2.22 20.10
C ILE A 175 21.43 3.52 20.60
N ALA A 176 20.63 3.47 21.67
CA ALA A 176 20.04 4.67 22.29
C ALA A 176 21.12 5.69 22.70
N ILE A 177 22.29 5.22 23.17
CA ILE A 177 23.43 6.09 23.51
C ILE A 177 23.92 6.84 22.26
N GLY A 178 23.98 6.15 21.12
CA GLY A 178 24.33 6.73 19.83
C GLY A 178 23.34 7.81 19.40
N VAL A 179 22.03 7.56 19.53
CA VAL A 179 20.98 8.56 19.25
C VAL A 179 21.14 9.78 20.15
N GLY A 180 21.33 9.58 21.46
CA GLY A 180 21.61 10.66 22.40
C GLY A 180 22.84 11.48 22.02
N ALA A 181 23.92 10.80 21.64
CA ALA A 181 25.14 11.46 21.20
C ALA A 181 24.94 12.30 19.93
N LEU A 182 24.17 11.80 18.96
CA LEU A 182 23.82 12.53 17.74
C LEU A 182 22.94 13.77 18.04
N CYS A 183 21.96 13.66 18.93
CA CYS A 183 21.19 14.82 19.41
C CYS A 183 22.11 15.86 20.06
N GLY A 184 23.03 15.42 20.93
CA GLY A 184 23.99 16.29 21.59
C GLY A 184 24.92 17.01 20.60
N LEU A 185 25.48 16.27 19.64
CA LEU A 185 26.34 16.82 18.60
C LEU A 185 25.60 17.81 17.70
N GLY A 186 24.39 17.46 17.28
CA GLY A 186 23.52 18.34 16.52
C GLY A 186 23.25 19.65 17.25
N ALA A 187 22.92 19.58 18.55
CA ALA A 187 22.71 20.76 19.37
C ALA A 187 23.97 21.62 19.52
N ALA A 188 25.13 20.99 19.75
CA ALA A 188 26.41 21.69 19.87
C ALA A 188 26.79 22.44 18.58
N ILE A 189 26.60 21.80 17.42
CA ILE A 189 26.80 22.43 16.10
C ILE A 189 25.82 23.58 15.91
N GLY A 190 24.54 23.38 16.24
CA GLY A 190 23.50 24.41 16.15
C GLY A 190 23.75 25.61 17.08
N ALA A 191 24.39 25.39 18.22
CA ALA A 191 24.81 26.45 19.14
C ALA A 191 26.04 27.25 18.66
N GLY A 192 26.74 26.79 17.62
CA GLY A 192 27.92 27.46 17.11
C GLY A 192 29.08 27.54 18.11
N GLY A 193 29.18 26.58 19.02
CA GLY A 193 30.20 26.54 20.08
C GLY A 193 29.83 27.28 21.38
N GLU A 194 28.72 28.03 21.42
CA GLU A 194 28.16 28.60 22.66
C GLU A 194 27.37 27.53 23.44
N GLY A 195 28.07 26.45 23.85
CA GLY A 195 27.51 25.38 24.68
C GLY A 195 27.04 25.86 26.06
N GLY A 196 26.23 25.05 26.74
CA GLY A 196 25.84 25.33 28.11
C GLY A 196 24.72 24.44 28.62
N ALA A 197 24.44 24.52 29.93
CA ALA A 197 23.47 23.65 30.59
C ALA A 197 22.07 23.70 29.95
N ILE A 198 21.65 24.87 29.44
CA ILE A 198 20.36 25.04 28.76
C ILE A 198 20.35 24.26 27.43
N THR A 199 21.40 24.40 26.61
CA THR A 199 21.56 23.66 25.35
C THR A 199 21.62 22.15 25.58
N GLY A 200 22.36 21.72 26.60
CA GLY A 200 22.39 20.34 27.07
C GLY A 200 21.01 19.81 27.45
N GLY A 201 20.25 20.59 28.23
CA GLY A 201 18.90 20.23 28.63
C GLY A 201 17.95 20.07 27.45
N MET A 202 18.01 20.95 26.45
CA MET A 202 17.21 20.83 25.24
C MET A 202 17.59 19.60 24.41
N ALA A 203 18.88 19.32 24.24
CA ALA A 203 19.37 18.14 23.54
C ALA A 203 18.90 16.83 24.20
N ALA A 204 18.93 16.79 25.54
CA ALA A 204 18.41 15.66 26.33
C ALA A 204 16.91 15.42 26.10
N LEU A 205 16.08 16.47 26.11
CA LEU A 205 14.64 16.36 25.83
C LEU A 205 14.38 15.81 24.41
N VAL A 206 15.11 16.32 23.42
CA VAL A 206 15.00 15.84 22.04
C VAL A 206 15.46 14.39 21.91
N ALA A 207 16.52 13.98 22.61
CA ALA A 207 16.98 12.60 22.64
C ALA A 207 15.92 11.64 23.21
N MET A 208 15.24 12.00 24.31
CA MET A 208 14.14 11.19 24.84
C MET A 208 13.01 11.05 23.81
N GLY A 209 12.59 12.15 23.19
CA GLY A 209 11.56 12.13 22.16
C GLY A 209 11.93 11.25 20.96
N ALA A 210 13.18 11.34 20.49
CA ALA A 210 13.67 10.54 19.37
C ALA A 210 13.73 9.04 19.70
N ILE A 211 14.17 8.67 20.92
CA ILE A 211 14.22 7.28 21.39
C ILE A 211 12.81 6.70 21.52
N SER A 212 11.87 7.43 22.14
CA SER A 212 10.48 7.01 22.26
C SER A 212 9.81 6.86 20.90
N MET A 213 10.01 7.81 19.99
CA MET A 213 9.46 7.72 18.64
C MET A 213 10.05 6.55 17.84
N GLY A 214 11.35 6.30 17.97
CA GLY A 214 12.00 5.15 17.33
C GLY A 214 11.47 3.81 17.82
N LYS A 215 11.30 3.63 19.13
CA LYS A 215 10.68 2.41 19.70
C LYS A 215 9.22 2.25 19.28
N TYR A 216 8.44 3.34 19.31
CA TYR A 216 7.04 3.29 18.85
C TYR A 216 6.95 2.84 17.40
N ALA A 217 7.73 3.45 16.50
CA ALA A 217 7.76 3.06 15.10
C ALA A 217 8.20 1.60 14.88
N ALA A 218 9.21 1.13 15.63
CA ALA A 218 9.66 -0.26 15.55
C ALA A 218 8.56 -1.26 15.97
N VAL A 219 7.82 -0.96 17.05
CA VAL A 219 6.70 -1.78 17.50
C VAL A 219 5.56 -1.75 16.48
N THR A 220 5.20 -0.58 15.95
CA THR A 220 4.16 -0.47 14.91
C THR A 220 4.52 -1.32 13.69
N TRP A 221 5.75 -1.24 13.18
CA TRP A 221 6.15 -2.06 12.05
C TRP A 221 6.20 -3.55 12.33
N GLN A 222 6.62 -3.97 13.54
CA GLN A 222 6.55 -5.38 13.92
C GLN A 222 5.10 -5.86 13.97
N VAL A 223 4.19 -5.04 14.52
CA VAL A 223 2.77 -5.39 14.57
C VAL A 223 2.18 -5.46 13.16
N ASP A 224 2.49 -4.51 12.29
CA ASP A 224 2.02 -4.50 10.89
C ASP A 224 2.55 -5.74 10.12
N ASP A 225 3.82 -6.11 10.30
CA ASP A 225 4.42 -7.30 9.66
C ASP A 225 3.82 -8.61 10.18
N TYR A 226 3.54 -8.70 11.49
CA TYR A 226 2.93 -9.90 12.10
C TYR A 226 1.43 -10.04 11.82
N LEU A 227 0.70 -8.94 11.76
CA LEU A 227 -0.74 -8.94 11.56
C LEU A 227 -1.15 -8.89 10.08
N GLY A 228 -0.20 -8.59 9.19
CA GLY A 228 -0.42 -8.46 7.76
C GLY A 228 -1.04 -7.10 7.41
N ASP A 229 -0.49 -6.45 6.37
CA ASP A 229 -0.98 -5.14 5.87
C ASP A 229 -2.47 -5.17 5.51
N GLU A 230 -2.98 -6.34 5.10
CA GLU A 230 -4.30 -6.52 4.48
C GLU A 230 -5.47 -6.34 5.46
N TYR A 231 -5.28 -6.60 6.76
CA TYR A 231 -6.39 -6.61 7.73
C TYR A 231 -6.46 -5.37 8.64
N PHE A 232 -5.38 -4.58 8.73
CA PHE A 232 -5.25 -3.55 9.78
C PHE A 232 -4.94 -2.15 9.25
N THR A 233 -4.59 -1.97 7.98
CA THR A 233 -4.29 -0.64 7.46
C THR A 233 -5.60 0.14 7.26
N PRO A 234 -5.83 1.28 7.94
CA PRO A 234 -6.92 2.18 7.57
C PRO A 234 -6.69 2.66 6.14
N LEU A 235 -7.76 2.83 5.36
CA LEU A 235 -7.64 3.31 3.98
C LEU A 235 -6.80 4.58 3.96
N THR A 236 -5.71 4.55 3.19
CA THR A 236 -4.85 5.70 3.05
C THR A 236 -5.52 6.71 2.12
N LEU A 237 -5.19 7.99 2.28
CA LEU A 237 -5.69 9.06 1.41
C LEU A 237 -5.34 8.85 -0.09
N ASP A 238 -4.34 8.03 -0.37
CA ASP A 238 -3.88 7.72 -1.73
C ASP A 238 -4.69 6.58 -2.37
N GLU A 239 -5.37 5.75 -1.56
CA GLU A 239 -6.30 4.69 -1.99
C GLU A 239 -7.71 5.23 -2.26
N ILE A 240 -8.05 6.41 -1.72
CA ILE A 240 -9.29 7.11 -2.03
C ILE A 240 -9.10 7.90 -3.32
N ASP A 241 -9.43 7.26 -4.43
CA ASP A 241 -9.45 7.90 -5.72
C ASP A 241 -10.66 8.83 -5.91
N ASP A 242 -10.70 9.50 -7.06
CA ASP A 242 -11.80 10.38 -7.41
C ASP A 242 -13.10 9.59 -7.58
N GLU A 243 -13.03 8.36 -8.05
CA GLU A 243 -14.21 7.53 -8.34
C GLU A 243 -14.97 7.20 -7.06
N LEU A 244 -14.28 6.68 -6.04
CA LEU A 244 -14.86 6.46 -4.72
C LEU A 244 -15.40 7.75 -4.11
N THR A 245 -14.65 8.85 -4.23
CA THR A 245 -15.09 10.14 -3.69
C THR A 245 -16.37 10.64 -4.34
N LEU A 246 -16.53 10.44 -5.65
CA LEU A 246 -17.71 10.83 -6.40
C LEU A 246 -18.91 9.96 -6.02
N THR A 247 -18.72 8.66 -5.79
CA THR A 247 -19.80 7.78 -5.28
C THR A 247 -20.36 8.30 -3.95
N TYR A 248 -19.49 8.64 -2.98
CA TYR A 248 -19.95 9.18 -1.69
C TYR A 248 -20.67 10.53 -1.83
N LEU A 249 -20.19 11.41 -2.71
CA LEU A 249 -20.87 12.68 -2.97
C LEU A 249 -22.23 12.48 -3.65
N ALA A 250 -22.33 11.53 -4.58
CA ALA A 250 -23.59 11.17 -5.22
C ALA A 250 -24.59 10.59 -4.20
N ASP A 251 -24.10 9.80 -3.24
CA ASP A 251 -24.91 9.27 -2.13
C ASP A 251 -25.48 10.37 -1.23
N ASP A 252 -24.67 11.38 -0.91
CA ASP A 252 -25.10 12.54 -0.13
C ASP A 252 -26.21 13.33 -0.86
N ILE A 253 -26.04 13.59 -2.16
CA ILE A 253 -27.03 14.28 -2.99
C ILE A 253 -28.34 13.47 -3.04
N CYS A 254 -28.26 12.17 -3.31
CA CYS A 254 -29.45 11.31 -3.33
C CYS A 254 -30.17 11.32 -1.97
N THR A 255 -29.41 11.28 -0.88
CA THR A 255 -29.95 11.33 0.48
C THR A 255 -30.69 12.65 0.73
N ASP A 256 -30.15 13.76 0.26
CA ASP A 256 -30.79 15.08 0.34
C ASP A 256 -32.09 15.13 -0.47
N TYR A 257 -32.11 14.59 -1.69
CA TYR A 257 -33.32 14.51 -2.54
C TYR A 257 -34.41 13.67 -1.86
N ILE A 258 -34.04 12.50 -1.31
CA ILE A 258 -34.97 11.62 -0.58
C ILE A 258 -35.52 12.33 0.66
N ASN A 259 -34.67 13.02 1.42
CA ASN A 259 -35.08 13.78 2.61
C ASN A 259 -35.99 14.97 2.27
N ALA A 260 -35.83 15.56 1.08
CA ALA A 260 -36.73 16.58 0.54
C ALA A 260 -38.08 15.99 0.05
N GLY A 261 -38.22 14.66 0.00
CA GLY A 261 -39.40 13.97 -0.49
C GLY A 261 -39.47 13.90 -2.02
N GLU A 262 -38.34 14.10 -2.69
CA GLU A 262 -38.21 13.96 -4.13
C GLU A 262 -38.04 12.48 -4.51
N THR A 263 -38.49 12.13 -5.72
CA THR A 263 -38.34 10.78 -6.27
C THR A 263 -37.18 10.77 -7.25
N ILE A 264 -36.25 9.84 -7.07
CA ILE A 264 -35.09 9.66 -7.93
C ILE A 264 -35.44 8.64 -9.03
N GLU A 265 -35.27 9.01 -10.30
CA GLU A 265 -35.51 8.13 -11.45
C GLU A 265 -34.22 7.39 -11.84
N TRP A 266 -34.03 6.19 -11.30
CA TRP A 266 -32.85 5.36 -11.55
C TRP A 266 -32.78 4.87 -13.01
N PRO A 267 -31.60 4.85 -13.65
CA PRO A 267 -31.43 4.32 -15.01
C PRO A 267 -31.82 2.84 -15.12
N ASP A 268 -31.50 2.06 -14.09
CA ASP A 268 -31.92 0.68 -13.91
C ASP A 268 -32.93 0.59 -12.76
N PRO A 269 -34.16 0.08 -12.98
CA PRO A 269 -35.17 -0.07 -11.93
C PRO A 269 -34.81 -1.10 -10.85
N GLU A 270 -33.79 -1.94 -11.06
CA GLU A 270 -33.28 -2.88 -10.06
C GLU A 270 -32.24 -2.22 -9.13
N ILE A 271 -31.72 -1.05 -9.51
CA ILE A 271 -30.78 -0.25 -8.72
C ILE A 271 -31.54 0.81 -7.92
N TYR A 272 -31.07 1.03 -6.70
CA TYR A 272 -31.46 2.08 -5.77
C TYR A 272 -30.23 2.52 -4.96
N LEU A 273 -30.38 3.58 -4.17
CA LEU A 273 -29.28 4.23 -3.45
C LEU A 273 -28.28 3.27 -2.79
N ARG A 274 -28.75 2.30 -1.99
CA ARG A 274 -27.89 1.34 -1.28
C ARG A 274 -27.24 0.25 -2.15
N SER A 275 -27.56 0.22 -3.44
CA SER A 275 -27.07 -0.76 -4.41
C SER A 275 -26.32 -0.12 -5.58
N ALA A 276 -26.30 1.22 -5.68
CA ALA A 276 -25.42 1.91 -6.59
C ALA A 276 -23.99 1.76 -6.06
N MET A 277 -23.09 1.24 -6.89
CA MET A 277 -21.71 0.90 -6.50
C MET A 277 -20.71 1.86 -7.14
N TRP A 278 -21.01 2.30 -8.37
CA TRP A 278 -20.14 3.14 -9.17
C TRP A 278 -20.81 4.49 -9.45
N PRO A 279 -20.03 5.56 -9.71
CA PRO A 279 -20.61 6.85 -10.08
C PRO A 279 -21.55 6.76 -11.29
N ASP A 280 -21.31 5.82 -12.21
CA ASP A 280 -22.14 5.61 -13.41
C ASP A 280 -23.48 4.90 -13.13
N ASP A 281 -23.70 4.34 -11.94
CA ASP A 281 -24.98 3.70 -11.56
C ASP A 281 -26.07 4.73 -11.21
N TYR A 282 -25.67 5.98 -10.96
CA TYR A 282 -26.57 7.06 -10.57
C TYR A 282 -27.28 7.68 -11.78
N PRO A 283 -28.45 8.32 -11.59
CA PRO A 283 -29.07 9.13 -12.62
C PRO A 283 -28.13 10.22 -13.15
N GLN A 284 -28.22 10.52 -14.45
CA GLN A 284 -27.31 11.48 -15.10
C GLN A 284 -27.34 12.88 -14.46
N ASP A 285 -28.49 13.31 -13.96
CA ASP A 285 -28.64 14.59 -13.26
C ASP A 285 -27.90 14.62 -11.92
N ILE A 286 -27.92 13.50 -11.18
CA ILE A 286 -27.11 13.35 -9.96
C ILE A 286 -25.62 13.31 -10.31
N ILE A 287 -25.22 12.56 -11.35
CA ILE A 287 -23.83 12.51 -11.81
C ILE A 287 -23.32 13.90 -12.17
N ASP A 288 -24.09 14.65 -12.96
CA ASP A 288 -23.74 16.01 -13.38
C ASP A 288 -23.60 16.94 -12.16
N GLU A 289 -24.53 16.87 -11.19
CA GLU A 289 -24.48 17.66 -9.95
C GLU A 289 -23.26 17.28 -9.07
N THR A 290 -22.96 15.99 -8.94
CA THR A 290 -21.78 15.47 -8.23
C THR A 290 -20.49 16.04 -8.84
N TRP A 291 -20.36 16.02 -10.15
CA TRP A 291 -19.20 16.57 -10.85
C TRP A 291 -19.10 18.08 -10.70
N ASP A 292 -20.21 18.81 -10.79
CA ASP A 292 -20.23 20.26 -10.58
C ASP A 292 -19.76 20.61 -9.15
N ILE A 293 -20.26 19.89 -8.13
CA ILE A 293 -19.82 20.03 -6.73
C ILE A 293 -18.32 19.72 -6.62
N TRP A 294 -17.89 18.58 -7.17
CA TRP A 294 -16.48 18.18 -7.09
C TRP A 294 -15.56 19.18 -7.79
N ASP A 295 -15.89 19.67 -8.97
CA ASP A 295 -15.03 20.59 -9.72
C ASP A 295 -14.97 21.99 -9.11
N ASP A 296 -16.03 22.43 -8.42
CA ASP A 296 -16.04 23.69 -7.67
C ASP A 296 -15.25 23.62 -6.36
N MET A 297 -15.02 22.42 -5.80
CA MET A 297 -14.22 22.24 -4.59
C MET A 297 -12.76 22.65 -4.79
N GLY A 298 -12.26 23.48 -3.88
CA GLY A 298 -10.84 23.80 -3.81
C GLY A 298 -10.00 22.59 -3.38
N PHE A 299 -8.70 22.59 -3.67
CA PHE A 299 -7.79 21.50 -3.31
C PHE A 299 -7.88 21.07 -1.83
N THR A 300 -7.96 22.03 -0.90
CA THR A 300 -8.09 21.74 0.54
C THR A 300 -9.42 21.09 0.88
N GLU A 301 -10.49 21.46 0.18
CA GLU A 301 -11.83 20.89 0.39
C GLU A 301 -11.87 19.45 -0.12
N LYS A 302 -11.40 19.19 -1.35
CA LYS A 302 -11.24 17.82 -1.89
C LYS A 302 -10.44 16.93 -0.94
N MET A 303 -9.30 17.41 -0.42
CA MET A 303 -8.49 16.66 0.55
C MET A 303 -9.21 16.40 1.88
N ASN A 304 -10.04 17.33 2.34
CA ASN A 304 -10.83 17.13 3.55
C ASN A 304 -11.98 16.15 3.32
N THR A 305 -12.64 16.18 2.14
CA THR A 305 -13.67 15.23 1.76
C THR A 305 -13.10 13.81 1.72
N ARG A 306 -11.97 13.60 1.02
CA ARG A 306 -11.29 12.30 1.03
C ARG A 306 -10.90 11.85 2.43
N ARG A 307 -10.44 12.77 3.28
CA ARG A 307 -10.12 12.42 4.68
C ARG A 307 -11.35 12.00 5.46
N ALA A 308 -12.47 12.70 5.29
CA ALA A 308 -13.73 12.32 5.93
C ALA A 308 -14.16 10.92 5.49
N ILE A 309 -14.06 10.63 4.19
CA ILE A 309 -14.31 9.29 3.65
C ILE A 309 -13.34 8.27 4.28
N ALA A 310 -12.04 8.55 4.34
CA ALA A 310 -11.06 7.64 4.97
C ALA A 310 -11.38 7.32 6.43
N ASP A 311 -11.77 8.36 7.18
CA ASP A 311 -12.08 8.26 8.61
C ASP A 311 -13.42 7.53 8.86
N GLU A 312 -14.34 7.59 7.89
CA GLU A 312 -15.69 6.99 7.97
C GLU A 312 -15.84 5.71 7.13
N TRP A 313 -14.79 5.28 6.41
CA TRP A 313 -14.86 4.16 5.48
C TRP A 313 -15.18 2.87 6.23
N ASP A 314 -16.45 2.52 6.19
CA ASP A 314 -16.99 1.18 6.37
C ASP A 314 -16.98 0.53 4.99
N MET A 315 -16.58 -0.73 4.86
CA MET A 315 -16.74 -1.42 3.57
C MET A 315 -18.18 -1.27 3.14
N SER A 316 -18.38 -0.90 1.89
CA SER A 316 -19.68 -0.89 1.28
C SER A 316 -20.06 -2.31 0.86
N SER A 317 -21.33 -2.55 0.55
CA SER A 317 -21.74 -3.84 -0.01
C SER A 317 -21.09 -4.13 -1.37
N SER A 318 -20.52 -3.10 -1.99
CA SER A 318 -19.84 -3.17 -3.27
C SER A 318 -18.44 -3.79 -3.15
N ASP A 319 -17.80 -3.59 -2.00
CA ASP A 319 -16.48 -4.15 -1.68
C ASP A 319 -16.58 -5.63 -1.27
N VAL A 320 -17.79 -6.12 -0.99
CA VAL A 320 -18.03 -7.54 -0.69
C VAL A 320 -18.09 -8.32 -1.99
N GLU A 321 -16.94 -8.85 -2.39
CA GLU A 321 -16.80 -9.73 -3.55
C GLU A 321 -17.71 -10.96 -3.45
N ASP A 322 -18.17 -11.43 -4.61
CA ASP A 322 -19.03 -12.62 -4.70
C ASP A 322 -18.37 -13.82 -4.01
N ASP A 323 -17.06 -13.95 -4.12
CA ASP A 323 -16.32 -15.06 -3.52
C ASP A 323 -16.42 -15.07 -1.99
N TRP A 324 -16.39 -13.90 -1.33
CA TRP A 324 -16.57 -13.80 0.13
C TRP A 324 -17.99 -14.17 0.54
N VAL A 325 -18.98 -13.74 -0.25
CA VAL A 325 -20.38 -14.10 -0.01
C VAL A 325 -20.57 -15.61 -0.12
N MET A 326 -19.97 -16.22 -1.13
CA MET A 326 -20.07 -17.64 -1.40
C MET A 326 -19.31 -18.46 -0.35
N GLU A 327 -18.17 -17.99 0.11
CA GLU A 327 -17.40 -18.56 1.21
C GLU A 327 -18.23 -18.59 2.51
N GLU A 328 -18.86 -17.49 2.90
CA GLU A 328 -19.70 -17.44 4.10
C GLU A 328 -20.91 -18.40 4.03
N ILE A 329 -21.51 -18.55 2.84
CA ILE A 329 -22.59 -19.54 2.62
C ILE A 329 -22.05 -20.97 2.73
N ALA A 330 -20.90 -21.25 2.11
CA ALA A 330 -20.24 -22.55 2.15
C ALA A 330 -19.86 -22.93 3.59
N TYR A 331 -19.28 -21.99 4.34
CA TYR A 331 -18.98 -22.10 5.76
C TYR A 331 -20.24 -22.45 6.58
N GLY A 332 -21.34 -21.74 6.35
CA GLY A 332 -22.63 -22.05 6.99
C GLY A 332 -23.14 -23.47 6.69
N ILE A 333 -23.01 -23.94 5.45
CA ILE A 333 -23.39 -25.31 5.06
C ILE A 333 -22.51 -26.36 5.75
N CYS A 334 -21.20 -26.10 5.87
CA CYS A 334 -20.26 -26.95 6.60
C CYS A 334 -20.67 -27.10 8.07
N LEU A 335 -20.96 -25.97 8.75
CA LEU A 335 -21.45 -25.97 10.13
C LEU A 335 -22.77 -26.74 10.29
N ASP A 336 -23.72 -26.54 9.38
CA ASP A 336 -25.01 -27.25 9.39
C ASP A 336 -24.81 -28.78 9.28
N ARG A 337 -23.89 -29.25 8.42
CA ARG A 337 -23.55 -30.68 8.27
C ARG A 337 -22.85 -31.26 9.49
N ILE A 338 -21.89 -30.53 10.06
CA ILE A 338 -21.19 -30.93 11.28
C ILE A 338 -22.18 -31.06 12.45
N ALA A 339 -23.13 -30.13 12.57
CA ALA A 339 -24.13 -30.14 13.64
C ALA A 339 -25.05 -31.38 13.60
N VAL A 340 -25.22 -32.01 12.43
CA VAL A 340 -26.00 -33.26 12.27
C VAL A 340 -25.12 -34.50 12.08
N ASP A 341 -23.84 -34.42 12.48
CA ASP A 341 -22.87 -35.53 12.44
C ASP A 341 -22.70 -36.13 11.03
N THR A 342 -22.82 -35.29 10.00
CA THR A 342 -22.56 -35.68 8.61
C THR A 342 -21.10 -35.44 8.27
N THR A 343 -20.36 -36.49 7.94
CA THR A 343 -18.98 -36.39 7.47
C THR A 343 -18.93 -35.65 6.13
N ILE A 344 -18.05 -34.66 6.03
CA ILE A 344 -17.74 -33.95 4.79
C ILE A 344 -16.48 -34.62 4.21
N GLU A 345 -16.57 -35.11 2.98
CA GLU A 345 -15.41 -35.65 2.26
C GLU A 345 -14.65 -34.50 1.61
N TRP A 346 -13.45 -34.23 2.11
CA TRP A 346 -12.56 -33.19 1.61
C TRP A 346 -11.67 -33.74 0.50
N ASP A 347 -11.64 -33.04 -0.63
CA ASP A 347 -10.76 -33.40 -1.75
C ASP A 347 -9.29 -33.25 -1.34
N ASN A 348 -8.97 -32.22 -0.56
CA ASN A 348 -7.68 -32.04 0.08
C ASN A 348 -7.81 -32.16 1.62
N PRO A 349 -7.27 -33.22 2.25
CA PRO A 349 -7.35 -33.38 3.70
C PRO A 349 -6.52 -32.37 4.50
N LEU A 350 -5.63 -31.62 3.83
CA LEU A 350 -4.85 -30.53 4.43
C LEU A 350 -5.58 -29.18 4.39
N LEU A 351 -6.73 -29.11 3.70
CA LEU A 351 -7.57 -27.92 3.64
C LEU A 351 -8.95 -28.20 4.26
N PRO A 352 -9.05 -28.46 5.58
CA PRO A 352 -10.35 -28.48 6.25
C PRO A 352 -11.04 -27.11 6.19
N PHE A 353 -12.35 -27.07 6.48
CA PHE A 353 -13.16 -25.86 6.32
C PHE A 353 -12.70 -24.64 7.11
N ASP A 354 -11.91 -24.83 8.17
CA ASP A 354 -11.34 -23.78 9.02
C ASP A 354 -10.07 -23.14 8.44
N VAL A 355 -9.54 -23.68 7.34
CA VAL A 355 -8.41 -23.10 6.59
C VAL A 355 -8.73 -22.88 5.11
N SER A 356 -9.90 -23.30 4.63
CA SER A 356 -10.41 -22.94 3.30
C SER A 356 -10.69 -21.44 3.27
N MET A 357 -10.04 -20.72 2.35
CA MET A 357 -10.21 -19.26 2.22
C MET A 357 -11.03 -18.90 0.98
N TRP A 358 -11.05 -19.79 -0.02
CA TRP A 358 -11.71 -19.54 -1.29
C TRP A 358 -12.87 -20.51 -1.54
N PRO A 359 -13.93 -20.10 -2.25
CA PRO A 359 -15.04 -20.98 -2.60
C PRO A 359 -14.61 -22.30 -3.25
N GLU A 360 -13.56 -22.28 -4.08
CA GLU A 360 -12.98 -23.45 -4.76
C GLU A 360 -12.27 -24.45 -3.84
N ASP A 361 -11.85 -24.04 -2.65
CA ASP A 361 -11.22 -24.94 -1.66
C ASP A 361 -12.24 -25.93 -1.09
N TYR A 362 -13.53 -25.60 -1.18
CA TYR A 362 -14.60 -26.45 -0.69
C TYR A 362 -14.91 -27.62 -1.65
N PRO A 363 -15.28 -28.80 -1.12
CA PRO A 363 -15.66 -29.95 -1.93
C PRO A 363 -16.80 -29.61 -2.89
N GLU A 364 -16.82 -30.26 -4.06
CA GLU A 364 -17.85 -30.01 -5.09
C GLU A 364 -19.28 -30.11 -4.54
N SER A 365 -19.52 -31.02 -3.59
CA SER A 365 -20.83 -31.15 -2.94
C SER A 365 -21.25 -29.91 -2.14
N ILE A 366 -20.31 -29.22 -1.49
CA ILE A 366 -20.56 -27.99 -0.73
C ILE A 366 -20.75 -26.83 -1.69
N ARG A 367 -19.87 -26.68 -2.70
CA ARG A 367 -19.98 -25.64 -3.73
C ARG A 367 -21.32 -25.70 -4.47
N THR A 368 -21.77 -26.91 -4.82
CA THR A 368 -23.07 -27.11 -5.48
C THR A 368 -24.22 -26.59 -4.60
N GLN A 369 -24.27 -26.98 -3.32
CA GLN A 369 -25.30 -26.49 -2.40
C GLN A 369 -25.19 -24.99 -2.12
N THR A 370 -23.98 -24.44 -2.15
CA THR A 370 -23.73 -23.01 -1.97
C THR A 370 -24.40 -22.22 -3.09
N ASN A 371 -24.15 -22.62 -4.35
CA ASN A 371 -24.82 -22.06 -5.53
C ASN A 371 -26.35 -22.23 -5.46
N GLU A 372 -26.84 -23.43 -5.14
CA GLU A 372 -28.28 -23.67 -5.00
C GLU A 372 -28.93 -22.77 -3.92
N ARG A 373 -28.25 -22.58 -2.78
CA ARG A 373 -28.72 -21.75 -1.68
C ARG A 373 -28.70 -20.28 -2.06
N TRP A 374 -27.64 -19.82 -2.74
CA TRP A 374 -27.53 -18.46 -3.25
C TRP A 374 -28.63 -18.13 -4.26
N ASP A 375 -28.82 -18.99 -5.26
CA ASP A 375 -29.86 -18.84 -6.29
C ASP A 375 -31.27 -18.82 -5.69
N ALA A 376 -31.51 -19.63 -4.65
CA ALA A 376 -32.81 -19.73 -3.98
C ALA A 376 -33.20 -18.48 -3.18
N MET A 377 -32.26 -17.60 -2.81
CA MET A 377 -32.56 -16.37 -2.05
C MET A 377 -33.31 -15.32 -2.89
N GLY A 378 -33.15 -15.35 -4.22
CA GLY A 378 -33.59 -14.27 -5.10
C GLY A 378 -32.83 -12.96 -4.85
N SER A 379 -33.00 -11.97 -5.74
CA SER A 379 -32.20 -10.73 -5.72
C SER A 379 -32.25 -9.97 -4.39
N GLN A 380 -33.44 -9.81 -3.80
CA GLN A 380 -33.59 -9.11 -2.51
C GLN A 380 -32.92 -9.86 -1.36
N GLY A 381 -33.02 -11.20 -1.33
CA GLY A 381 -32.38 -12.02 -0.30
C GLY A 381 -30.86 -12.00 -0.43
N GLN A 382 -30.35 -12.07 -1.67
CA GLN A 382 -28.93 -11.94 -1.98
C GLN A 382 -28.37 -10.60 -1.52
N HIS A 383 -29.02 -9.48 -1.84
CA HIS A 383 -28.59 -8.16 -1.38
C HIS A 383 -28.61 -8.04 0.16
N THR A 384 -29.67 -8.52 0.81
CA THR A 384 -29.76 -8.52 2.28
C THR A 384 -28.64 -9.34 2.91
N PHE A 385 -28.29 -10.48 2.29
CA PHE A 385 -27.20 -11.32 2.76
C PHE A 385 -25.84 -10.62 2.62
N ARG A 386 -25.59 -9.95 1.48
CA ARG A 386 -24.38 -9.12 1.28
C ARG A 386 -24.23 -8.04 2.34
N LEU A 387 -25.29 -7.30 2.64
CA LEU A 387 -25.27 -6.30 3.72
C LEU A 387 -24.91 -6.94 5.07
N GLY A 388 -25.41 -8.14 5.35
CA GLY A 388 -25.05 -8.86 6.56
C GLY A 388 -23.58 -9.28 6.60
N VAL A 389 -23.00 -9.70 5.47
CA VAL A 389 -21.55 -10.01 5.37
C VAL A 389 -20.73 -8.75 5.59
N MET A 390 -21.09 -7.66 4.90
CA MET A 390 -20.49 -6.33 5.05
C MET A 390 -20.46 -5.89 6.52
N ASP A 391 -21.61 -5.90 7.22
CA ASP A 391 -21.70 -5.51 8.62
C ASP A 391 -20.74 -6.32 9.52
N ARG A 392 -20.60 -7.63 9.26
CA ARG A 392 -19.69 -8.51 10.04
C ARG A 392 -18.22 -8.19 9.78
N VAL A 393 -17.85 -7.98 8.52
CA VAL A 393 -16.46 -7.64 8.17
C VAL A 393 -16.08 -6.27 8.74
N ASN A 394 -16.99 -5.30 8.68
CA ASN A 394 -16.81 -3.98 9.27
C ASN A 394 -16.65 -4.05 10.80
N GLU A 395 -17.50 -4.83 11.48
CA GLU A 395 -17.36 -5.08 12.93
C GLU A 395 -16.01 -5.74 13.24
N GLN A 396 -15.60 -6.75 12.46
CA GLN A 396 -14.32 -7.43 12.61
C GLN A 396 -13.13 -6.49 12.38
N ARG A 397 -13.19 -5.61 11.37
CA ARG A 397 -12.16 -4.61 11.08
C ARG A 397 -12.05 -3.59 12.21
N SER A 398 -13.18 -3.11 12.74
CA SER A 398 -13.19 -2.21 13.91
C SER A 398 -12.54 -2.86 15.13
N LEU A 399 -12.92 -4.10 15.45
CA LEU A 399 -12.35 -4.86 16.56
C LEU A 399 -10.85 -5.14 16.36
N SER A 400 -10.45 -5.45 15.13
CA SER A 400 -9.06 -5.68 14.74
C SER A 400 -8.23 -4.40 14.90
N SER A 401 -8.69 -3.27 14.38
CA SER A 401 -8.05 -1.97 14.55
C SER A 401 -7.86 -1.61 16.03
N GLU A 402 -8.90 -1.77 16.86
CA GLU A 402 -8.80 -1.56 18.31
C GLU A 402 -7.78 -2.50 18.97
N PHE A 403 -7.81 -3.78 18.60
CA PHE A 403 -6.85 -4.77 19.09
C PHE A 403 -5.42 -4.42 18.69
N GLY A 404 -5.18 -4.06 17.43
CA GLY A 404 -3.87 -3.63 16.92
C GLY A 404 -3.33 -2.43 17.69
N GLN A 405 -4.16 -1.43 17.95
CA GLN A 405 -3.77 -0.26 18.75
C GLN A 405 -3.40 -0.63 20.20
N GLU A 406 -4.16 -1.52 20.84
CA GLU A 406 -3.82 -1.99 22.19
C GLU A 406 -2.57 -2.86 22.20
N VAL A 407 -2.32 -3.68 21.18
CA VAL A 407 -1.06 -4.44 21.02
C VAL A 407 0.12 -3.48 20.83
N ILE A 408 0.02 -2.49 19.95
CA ILE A 408 1.07 -1.47 19.73
C ILE A 408 1.37 -0.74 21.04
N LYS A 409 0.34 -0.31 21.76
CA LYS A 409 0.47 0.41 23.03
C LYS A 409 1.09 -0.47 24.12
N ALA A 410 0.66 -1.72 24.25
CA ALA A 410 1.21 -2.68 25.20
C ALA A 410 2.67 -3.01 24.87
N GLY A 411 2.98 -3.33 23.61
CA GLY A 411 4.32 -3.60 23.13
C GLY A 411 5.25 -2.40 23.31
N PHE A 412 4.77 -1.18 23.03
CA PHE A 412 5.50 0.05 23.30
C PHE A 412 5.85 0.18 24.78
N ILE A 413 4.88 0.02 25.69
CA ILE A 413 5.13 0.09 27.13
C ILE A 413 6.12 -0.99 27.57
N ASP A 414 5.90 -2.24 27.14
CA ASP A 414 6.75 -3.38 27.51
C ASP A 414 8.20 -3.21 27.04
N SER A 415 8.39 -2.60 25.86
CA SER A 415 9.72 -2.27 25.32
C SER A 415 10.54 -1.31 26.22
N PHE A 416 9.91 -0.63 27.18
CA PHE A 416 10.58 0.20 28.20
C PHE A 416 10.66 -0.46 29.59
N MET A 417 9.95 -1.57 29.82
CA MET A 417 9.90 -2.20 31.14
C MET A 417 11.14 -3.01 31.47
N HIS A 418 11.94 -3.39 30.48
CA HIS A 418 13.19 -4.09 30.73
C HIS A 418 14.20 -3.14 31.42
N PRO A 419 14.81 -3.53 32.57
CA PRO A 419 15.64 -2.63 33.36
C PRO A 419 16.83 -2.00 32.61
N LEU A 420 17.36 -2.70 31.61
CA LEU A 420 18.45 -2.17 30.79
C LEU A 420 18.02 -1.01 29.89
N ASP A 421 16.77 -0.98 29.39
CA ASP A 421 16.29 0.11 28.55
C ASP A 421 16.24 1.43 29.32
N LEU A 422 15.83 1.40 30.59
CA LEU A 422 15.88 2.56 31.47
C LEU A 422 17.32 3.06 31.68
N VAL A 423 18.27 2.14 31.83
CA VAL A 423 19.69 2.47 31.95
C VAL A 423 20.22 3.09 30.66
N PHE A 424 19.93 2.49 29.51
CA PHE A 424 20.39 3.00 28.22
C PHE A 424 19.75 4.33 27.84
N MET A 425 18.47 4.53 28.14
CA MET A 425 17.79 5.81 27.99
C MET A 425 18.43 6.89 28.88
N LEU A 426 18.74 6.58 30.14
CA LEU A 426 19.45 7.50 31.02
C LEU A 426 20.85 7.84 30.47
N LEU A 427 21.60 6.83 30.00
CA LEU A 427 22.91 7.02 29.39
C LEU A 427 22.83 7.88 28.12
N ALA A 428 21.80 7.69 27.29
CA ALA A 428 21.56 8.50 26.10
C ALA A 428 21.26 9.96 26.44
N VAL A 429 20.41 10.19 27.44
CA VAL A 429 20.10 11.53 27.96
C VAL A 429 21.36 12.22 28.49
N MET A 430 22.18 11.49 29.26
CA MET A 430 23.45 12.00 29.77
C MET A 430 24.46 12.28 28.65
N ALA A 431 24.53 11.43 27.62
CA ALA A 431 25.37 11.65 26.45
C ALA A 431 24.95 12.90 25.68
N ALA A 432 23.64 13.05 25.41
CA ALA A 432 23.08 14.22 24.75
C ALA A 432 23.38 15.50 25.52
N PHE A 433 23.09 15.50 26.83
CA PHE A 433 23.36 16.64 27.72
C PHE A 433 24.86 16.96 27.77
N GLY A 434 25.72 15.96 27.99
CA GLY A 434 27.15 16.13 28.16
C GLY A 434 27.81 16.74 26.92
N ILE A 435 27.48 16.24 25.73
CA ILE A 435 28.04 16.75 24.48
C ILE A 435 27.57 18.18 24.19
N ALA A 436 26.29 18.47 24.39
CA ALA A 436 25.69 19.77 24.08
C ALA A 436 25.95 20.86 25.12
N SER A 437 26.27 20.48 26.37
CA SER A 437 26.59 21.42 27.45
C SER A 437 28.07 21.80 27.51
N ASN A 438 28.94 21.09 26.81
CA ASN A 438 30.36 21.35 26.85
C ASN A 438 30.69 22.67 26.14
N GLU A 439 31.35 23.59 26.83
CA GLU A 439 31.93 24.78 26.23
C GLU A 439 33.17 24.31 25.45
N ALA A 440 33.13 24.45 24.12
CA ALA A 440 34.20 24.01 23.23
C ALA A 440 35.43 24.92 23.27
#